data_AF-A0AAQ3WRL7-F1
#
_entry.id   AF-A0AAQ3WRL7-F1
#
_cell.length_a   1.000
_cell.length_b   1.000
_cell.length_c   1.000
_cell.angle_alpha   90.00
_cell.angle_beta   90.00
_cell.angle_gamma   90.00
#
_symmetry.space_group_name_H-M   'P 1'
#
loop_
_entity.id
_entity.type
_entity.pdbx_description
1 polymer ?
#
loop_
_entity_poly.entity_id
_entity_poly.type
_entity_poly.pdbx_seq_one_letter_code
_entity_poly.pdbx_strand_id
1 'polypeptide(L)'
;MRTDCSIEFTLVEFGRYCADEGVERHLMAPYSPQQNGVVERCNQTVVGMAWSMLKAKKMLAEFWREAVNTAVFIFNRATTKSLKGMTPFEA
;
A
#
# COMPACT_ATOMS: atom_id res chain seq x y z
N MET A 1 0.07 13.58 -3.45
CA MET A 1 0.74 12.35 -2.97
C MET A 1 1.53 12.67 -1.70
N ARG A 2 1.30 11.93 -0.61
CA ARG A 2 2.07 12.03 0.64
C ARG A 2 3.04 10.85 0.72
N THR A 3 4.32 11.12 0.91
CA THR A 3 5.37 10.09 1.05
C THR A 3 6.29 10.45 2.20
N ASP A 4 6.92 9.42 2.79
CA ASP A 4 8.01 9.64 3.72
C ASP A 4 9.24 10.18 2.98
N CYS A 5 10.23 10.65 3.73
CA CYS A 5 11.46 11.22 3.20
C CYS A 5 12.49 10.14 2.79
N SER A 6 12.07 8.92 2.46
CA SER A 6 12.96 7.93 1.85
C SER A 6 13.65 8.54 0.62
N ILE A 7 14.88 8.09 0.39
CA ILE A 7 15.78 8.62 -0.64
C ILE A 7 15.16 8.43 -2.03
N GLU A 8 14.42 7.34 -2.22
CA GLU A 8 13.70 7.05 -3.48
C GLU A 8 12.65 8.12 -3.81
N PHE A 9 11.98 8.67 -2.80
CA PHE A 9 11.01 9.74 -2.98
C PHE A 9 11.70 11.11 -3.07
N THR A 10 12.84 11.30 -2.43
CA THR A 10 13.54 12.60 -2.45
C THR A 10 14.35 12.83 -3.73
N LEU A 11 14.44 11.82 -4.61
CA LEU A 11 15.16 11.91 -5.87
C LEU A 11 14.56 12.99 -6.80
N VAL A 12 15.45 13.81 -7.40
CA VAL A 12 15.06 14.91 -8.30
C VAL A 12 14.26 14.41 -9.50
N GLU A 13 14.61 13.24 -10.04
CA GLU A 13 13.91 12.62 -11.18
C GLU A 13 12.46 12.29 -10.85
N PHE A 14 12.20 11.73 -9.66
CA PHE A 14 10.84 11.48 -9.19
C PHE A 14 10.08 12.77 -8.90
N GLY A 15 10.77 13.82 -8.42
CA GLY A 15 10.22 15.17 -8.30
C GLY A 15 9.74 15.73 -9.64
N ARG A 16 10.56 15.59 -10.69
CA ARG A 16 10.21 16.06 -12.04
C ARG A 16 9.07 15.27 -12.65
N TYR A 17 9.10 13.94 -12.53
CA TYR A 17 8.01 13.08 -12.99
C TYR A 17 6.66 13.48 -12.37
N CYS A 18 6.60 13.69 -11.05
CA CYS A 18 5.36 14.13 -10.43
C CYS A 18 4.92 15.54 -10.86
N ALA A 19 5.86 16.45 -11.13
CA ALA A 19 5.52 17.78 -11.63
C ALA A 19 4.94 17.72 -13.06
N ASP A 20 5.52 16.88 -13.92
CA ASP A 20 5.05 16.65 -15.30
C ASP A 20 3.64 16.02 -15.31
N GLU A 21 3.36 15.10 -14.39
CA GLU A 21 2.05 14.48 -14.20
C GLU A 21 1.06 15.35 -13.39
N GLY A 22 1.45 16.56 -12.96
CA GLY A 22 0.60 17.47 -12.18
C GLY A 22 0.27 16.96 -10.77
N VAL A 23 1.05 16.02 -10.23
CA VAL A 23 0.88 15.43 -8.90
C VAL A 23 1.54 16.29 -7.83
N GLU A 24 0.73 16.94 -6.99
CA GLU A 24 1.22 17.69 -5.84
C GLU A 24 1.87 16.77 -4.79
N ARG A 25 3.11 17.05 -4.41
CA ARG A 25 3.90 16.20 -3.50
C ARG A 25 4.03 16.81 -2.12
N HIS A 26 3.65 16.06 -1.10
CA HIS A 26 3.79 16.44 0.31
C HIS A 26 4.76 15.47 0.99
N LEU A 27 5.98 15.93 1.27
CA LEU A 27 6.94 15.18 2.08
C LEU A 27 6.56 15.32 3.56
N MET A 28 6.48 14.20 4.27
CA MET A 28 6.18 14.22 5.71
C MET A 28 7.38 14.76 6.49
N ALA A 29 7.09 15.42 7.61
CA ALA A 29 8.15 15.88 8.51
C ALA A 29 8.96 14.67 9.01
N PRO A 30 10.31 14.76 9.09
CA PRO A 30 11.12 13.73 9.72
C PRO A 30 10.55 13.41 11.12
N TYR A 31 10.49 12.14 11.49
CA TYR A 31 9.97 11.66 12.78
C TYR A 31 8.46 11.79 13.03
N SER A 32 7.62 11.91 11.97
CA SER A 32 6.14 11.88 12.08
C SER A 32 5.50 10.60 11.51
N PRO A 33 5.81 9.39 12.03
CA PRO A 33 5.29 8.13 11.49
C PRO A 33 3.75 8.01 11.59
N GLN A 34 3.11 8.76 12.49
CA GLN A 34 1.65 8.74 12.63
C GLN A 34 0.94 9.22 11.36
N GLN A 35 1.59 10.08 10.55
CA GLN A 35 1.03 10.58 9.30
C GLN A 35 0.98 9.51 8.20
N ASN A 36 1.86 8.49 8.27
CA ASN A 36 1.88 7.36 7.34
C ASN A 36 1.17 6.11 7.89
N GLY A 37 0.77 6.13 9.16
CA GLY A 37 0.33 4.92 9.86
C GLY A 37 -0.88 4.22 9.24
N VAL A 38 -1.70 4.91 8.44
CA VAL A 38 -2.81 4.27 7.69
C VAL A 38 -2.26 3.41 6.54
N VAL A 39 -1.32 3.95 5.76
CA VAL A 39 -0.68 3.24 4.64
C VAL A 39 0.15 2.08 5.17
N GLU A 40 0.91 2.29 6.25
CA GLU A 40 1.71 1.24 6.89
C GLU A 40 0.84 0.08 7.37
N ARG A 41 -0.27 0.36 8.07
CA ARG A 41 -1.23 -0.67 8.50
C ARG A 41 -1.84 -1.42 7.32
N CYS A 42 -2.17 -0.71 6.24
CA CYS A 42 -2.72 -1.31 5.03
C CYS A 42 -1.71 -2.27 4.38
N ASN A 43 -0.46 -1.83 4.21
CA ASN A 43 0.61 -2.64 3.64
C ASN A 43 0.91 -3.87 4.52
N GLN A 44 0.98 -3.69 5.84
CA GLN A 44 1.18 -4.80 6.77
C GLN A 44 0.05 -5.84 6.69
N THR A 45 -1.19 -5.39 6.51
CA THR A 45 -2.35 -6.27 6.33
C THR A 45 -2.24 -7.11 5.06
N VAL A 46 -1.92 -6.47 3.92
CA VAL A 46 -1.75 -7.15 2.63
C VAL A 46 -0.61 -8.18 2.68
N VAL A 47 0.53 -7.79 3.24
CA VAL A 47 1.68 -8.68 3.42
C VAL A 47 1.30 -9.87 4.30
N GLY A 48 0.60 -9.63 5.41
CA GLY A 48 0.10 -10.69 6.29
C GLY A 48 -0.83 -11.66 5.57
N MET A 49 -1.79 -11.14 4.79
CA MET A 49 -2.72 -11.95 3.99
C MET A 49 -1.98 -12.84 2.98
N ALA A 50 -1.00 -12.27 2.24
CA ALA A 50 -0.21 -13.02 1.28
C ALA A 50 0.59 -14.15 1.94
N TRP A 51 1.25 -13.87 3.07
CA TRP A 51 1.95 -14.89 3.85
C TRP A 51 1.02 -15.98 4.38
N SER A 52 -0.15 -15.61 4.92
CA SER A 52 -1.15 -16.56 5.39
C SER A 52 -1.65 -17.48 4.26
N MET A 53 -1.89 -16.94 3.06
CA MET A 53 -2.29 -17.73 1.89
C MET A 53 -1.22 -18.75 1.50
N LEU A 54 0.04 -18.31 1.39
CA LEU A 54 1.16 -19.18 1.05
C LEU A 54 1.34 -20.30 2.09
N LYS A 55 1.29 -19.95 3.38
CA LYS A 55 1.42 -20.94 4.47
C LYS A 55 0.24 -21.90 4.52
N ALA A 56 -0.99 -21.42 4.33
CA ALA A 56 -2.19 -22.26 4.34
C ALA A 56 -2.19 -23.30 3.21
N LYS A 57 -1.65 -22.93 2.04
CA LYS A 57 -1.54 -23.84 0.88
C LYS A 57 -0.20 -24.55 0.76
N LYS A 58 0.71 -24.38 1.73
CA LYS A 58 2.08 -24.91 1.70
C LYS A 58 2.81 -24.60 0.38
N MET A 59 2.58 -23.41 -0.16
CA MET A 59 3.18 -22.96 -1.42
C MET A 59 4.59 -22.40 -1.20
N LEU A 60 5.42 -22.52 -2.22
CA LEU A 60 6.76 -21.94 -2.25
C LEU A 60 6.69 -20.41 -2.34
N ALA A 61 7.73 -19.74 -1.85
CA ALA A 61 7.82 -18.28 -1.85
C ALA A 61 7.93 -17.68 -3.26
N GLU A 62 8.18 -18.49 -4.29
CA GLU A 62 8.16 -18.07 -5.70
C GLU A 62 6.79 -17.49 -6.11
N PHE A 63 5.70 -17.99 -5.52
CA PHE A 63 4.34 -17.51 -5.79
C PHE A 63 3.97 -16.24 -5.00
N TRP A 64 4.96 -15.55 -4.44
CA TRP A 64 4.75 -14.34 -3.64
C TRP A 64 4.01 -13.27 -4.42
N ARG A 65 4.35 -13.08 -5.70
CA ARG A 65 3.72 -12.06 -6.56
C ARG A 65 2.22 -12.34 -6.73
N GLU A 66 1.86 -13.59 -7.00
CA GLU A 66 0.49 -14.04 -7.18
C GLU A 66 -0.29 -13.97 -5.86
N ALA A 67 0.35 -14.34 -4.75
CA ALA A 67 -0.25 -14.26 -3.42
C ALA A 67 -0.56 -12.82 -3.01
N VAL A 68 0.36 -11.88 -3.28
CA VAL A 68 0.14 -10.45 -3.00
C VAL A 68 -0.95 -9.89 -3.91
N ASN A 69 -0.95 -10.20 -5.21
CA ASN A 69 -2.03 -9.77 -6.11
C ASN A 69 -3.40 -10.27 -5.64
N THR A 70 -3.48 -11.54 -5.21
CA THR A 70 -4.71 -12.12 -4.69
C THR A 70 -5.13 -11.47 -3.37
N ALA A 71 -4.18 -11.19 -2.48
CA ALA A 71 -4.43 -10.49 -1.22
C ALA A 71 -4.97 -9.08 -1.45
N VAL A 72 -4.37 -8.30 -2.36
CA VAL A 72 -4.85 -6.96 -2.74
C VAL A 72 -6.24 -7.03 -3.36
N PHE A 73 -6.48 -8.00 -4.25
CA PHE A 73 -7.79 -8.19 -4.87
C PHE A 73 -8.89 -8.44 -3.84
N ILE A 74 -8.64 -9.33 -2.87
CA ILE A 74 -9.59 -9.61 -1.79
C ILE A 74 -9.73 -8.39 -0.88
N PHE A 75 -8.61 -7.74 -0.52
CA PHE A 75 -8.62 -6.59 0.38
C PHE A 75 -9.44 -5.42 -0.16
N ASN A 76 -9.32 -5.13 -1.46
CA ASN A 76 -10.08 -4.06 -2.11
C ASN A 76 -11.57 -4.39 -2.33
N ARG A 77 -11.94 -5.66 -2.27
CA ARG A 77 -13.32 -6.15 -2.46
C ARG A 77 -13.98 -6.63 -1.17
N ALA A 78 -13.27 -6.59 -0.05
CA ALA A 78 -13.83 -6.84 1.26
C ALA A 78 -14.47 -5.55 1.79
N THR A 79 -15.66 -5.66 2.37
CA THR A 79 -16.29 -4.53 3.06
C THR A 79 -15.41 -4.12 4.24
N THR A 80 -15.04 -2.84 4.32
CA THR A 80 -14.25 -2.33 5.44
C THR A 80 -15.17 -1.64 6.44
N LYS A 81 -14.87 -1.70 7.74
CA LYS A 81 -15.69 -1.02 8.78
C LYS A 81 -15.78 0.50 8.57
N SER A 82 -14.80 1.08 7.88
CA SER A 82 -14.72 2.50 7.58
C SER A 82 -15.69 2.94 6.47
N LEU A 83 -16.08 2.01 5.59
CA LEU A 83 -17.00 2.24 4.49
C LEU A 83 -18.32 1.54 4.83
N LYS A 84 -19.38 2.28 5.16
CA LYS A 84 -20.69 1.76 5.64
C LYS A 84 -21.33 0.77 4.66
N GLY A 85 -20.88 -0.49 4.66
CA GLY A 85 -21.37 -1.54 3.77
C GLY A 85 -20.85 -1.49 2.33
N MET A 86 -19.89 -0.61 2.01
CA MET A 86 -19.27 -0.51 0.67
C MET A 86 -17.87 -1.12 0.67
N THR A 87 -17.47 -1.66 -0.47
CA THR A 87 -16.08 -2.10 -0.66
C THR A 87 -15.21 -0.92 -1.09
N PRO A 88 -13.89 -0.92 -0.78
CA PRO A 88 -12.96 0.10 -1.29
C PRO A 88 -12.97 0.25 -2.81
N PHE A 89 -13.38 -0.78 -3.54
CA PHE A 89 -13.54 -0.75 -5.00
C PHE A 89 -14.79 0.03 -5.47
N GLU A 90 -15.85 0.06 -4.65
CA GLU A 90 -17.12 0.73 -4.98
C GLU A 90 -17.21 2.17 -4.46
N ALA A 91 -16.28 2.57 -3.59
CA ALA A 91 -16.24 3.87 -2.93
C ALA A 91 -15.63 4.99 -3.78
#